data_AF-A0A7J2UU38-F1
#
_entry.id   AF-A0A7J2UU38-F1
#
_cell.length_a   1.000
_cell.length_b   1.000
_cell.length_c   1.000
_cell.angle_alpha   90.00
_cell.angle_beta   90.00
_cell.angle_gamma   90.00
#
_symmetry.space_group_name_H-M   'P 1'
#
loop_
_entity.id
_entity.type
_entity.pdbx_description
1 polymer ?
#
loop_
_entity_poly.entity_id
_entity_poly.type
_entity_poly.pdbx_seq_one_letter_code
_entity_poly.pdbx_strand_id
1 'polypeptide(L)' 'MAEVIEVLVDGGKASAGPPLGPALGPMGLNIGQVVKDINDKTKAFVGMKVPVKLEIDPKTKEYQITIGTPPA' A
#
# COMPACT_ATOMS: atom_id res chain seq x y z
N MET A 1 -19.95 1.69 2.06
CA MET A 1 -19.27 1.83 0.76
C MET A 1 -17.80 1.71 1.11
N ALA A 2 -17.18 0.60 0.73
CA ALA A 2 -15.76 0.41 0.93
C ALA A 2 -15.03 1.37 -0.01
N GLU A 3 -14.04 2.07 0.50
CA GLU A 3 -13.24 3.03 -0.24
C GLU A 3 -12.02 2.28 -0.77
N VAL A 4 -11.86 2.22 -2.09
CA VAL A 4 -10.75 1.51 -2.73
C VAL A 4 -9.74 2.52 -3.21
N ILE A 5 -8.51 2.42 -2.71
CA ILE A 5 -7.41 3.30 -3.07
C ILE A 5 -6.29 2.48 -3.70
N GLU A 6 -5.87 2.91 -4.89
CA GLU A 6 -4.74 2.33 -5.61
C GLU A 6 -3.54 3.26 -5.51
N VAL A 7 -2.41 2.71 -5.06
CA VAL A 7 -1.14 3.43 -4.92
C VAL A 7 -0.01 2.65 -5.56
N LEU A 8 0.94 3.38 -6.12
CA LEU A 8 2.16 2.81 -6.72
C LEU A 8 3.33 2.99 -5.77
N VAL A 9 4.01 1.89 -5.45
CA VAL A 9 5.13 1.90 -4.52
C VAL A 9 6.32 1.15 -5.10
N ASP A 10 7.53 1.57 -4.78
CA ASP A 10 8.73 0.88 -5.22
C ASP A 10 8.93 -0.40 -4.40
N GLY A 11 8.90 -1.55 -5.05
CA GLY A 11 9.14 -2.86 -4.44
C GLY A 11 10.51 -2.91 -3.78
N GLY A 12 10.54 -3.43 -2.55
CA GLY A 12 11.75 -3.57 -1.74
C GLY A 12 12.39 -2.27 -1.24
N LYS A 13 11.88 -1.11 -1.67
CA LYS A 13 12.33 0.22 -1.23
C LYS A 13 11.16 1.19 -1.03
N ALA A 14 9.98 0.66 -0.73
CA ALA A 14 8.78 1.44 -0.50
C ALA A 14 9.04 2.35 0.71
N SER A 15 8.60 3.59 0.61
CA SER A 15 8.77 4.59 1.66
C SER A 15 7.42 5.14 2.07
N ALA A 16 7.29 5.50 3.35
CA ALA A 16 6.10 6.13 3.92
C ALA A 16 5.84 7.56 3.41
N GLY A 17 6.64 8.01 2.43
CA GLY A 17 6.61 9.34 1.85
C GLY A 17 5.49 9.56 0.80
N PRO A 18 5.72 10.48 -0.16
CA PRO A 18 4.71 11.03 -1.07
C PRO A 18 3.76 10.04 -1.79
N PRO A 19 4.14 8.79 -2.13
CA PRO A 19 3.20 7.88 -2.80
C PRO A 19 2.17 7.23 -1.88
N LEU A 20 2.48 7.01 -0.60
CA LEU A 20 1.60 6.32 0.35
C LEU A 20 1.00 7.25 1.41
N GLY A 21 1.77 8.25 1.86
CA GLY A 21 1.35 9.18 2.92
C GLY A 21 0.06 9.93 2.61
N PRO A 22 -0.09 10.59 1.44
CA PRO A 22 -1.31 11.34 1.10
C PRO A 22 -2.52 10.44 0.82
N ALA A 23 -2.29 9.22 0.34
CA ALA A 23 -3.34 8.28 -0.01
C ALA A 23 -3.90 7.54 1.23
N LEU A 24 -3.05 7.23 2.21
CA LEU A 24 -3.42 6.52 3.43
C LEU A 24 -3.70 7.43 4.64
N GLY A 25 -3.15 8.65 4.63
CA GLY A 25 -3.32 9.66 5.66
C GLY A 25 -4.79 9.99 5.99
N PRO A 26 -5.68 10.27 5.01
CA PRO A 26 -7.08 10.59 5.30
C PRO A 26 -7.87 9.39 5.85
N MET A 27 -7.34 8.18 5.72
CA MET A 27 -8.02 6.94 6.11
C MET A 27 -7.63 6.47 7.52
N GLY A 28 -6.68 7.16 8.17
CA GLY A 28 -6.25 6.82 9.53
C GLY A 28 -5.43 5.53 9.61
N LEU A 29 -4.85 5.08 8.50
CA LEU A 29 -4.03 3.87 8.45
C LEU A 29 -2.56 4.16 8.74
N ASN A 30 -1.91 3.21 9.41
CA ASN A 30 -0.48 3.29 9.68
C ASN A 30 0.33 3.02 8.41
N ILE A 31 0.65 4.09 7.68
CA ILE A 31 1.49 4.06 6.47
C ILE A 31 2.77 3.25 6.71
N GLY A 32 3.45 3.44 7.84
CA GLY A 32 4.69 2.72 8.15
C GLY A 32 4.53 1.21 8.27
N GLN A 33 3.37 0.72 8.71
CA GLN A 33 3.06 -0.72 8.75
C GLN A 33 2.84 -1.25 7.33
N VAL A 34 2.00 -0.55 6.54
CA VAL A 34 1.70 -0.91 5.16
C VAL A 34 2.98 -1.00 4.33
N VAL A 35 3.85 0.02 4.41
CA VAL A 35 5.16 0.03 3.76
C VAL A 35 6.02 -1.16 4.15
N LYS A 36 6.02 -1.52 5.44
CA LYS A 36 6.85 -2.60 5.96
C LYS A 36 6.35 -3.96 5.49
N ASP A 37 5.04 -4.20 5.53
CA ASP A 37 4.40 -5.42 5.00
C ASP A 37 4.61 -5.55 3.50
N ILE A 38 4.48 -4.45 2.75
CA ILE A 38 4.76 -4.43 1.32
C ILE A 38 6.22 -4.73 1.08
N ASN A 39 7.16 -4.04 1.74
CA ASN A 39 8.59 -4.27 1.54
C ASN A 39 8.99 -5.71 1.87
N ASP A 40 8.39 -6.32 2.89
CA ASP A 40 8.72 -7.71 3.23
C ASP A 40 8.20 -8.69 2.16
N LYS A 41 7.00 -8.48 1.64
CA LYS A 41 6.43 -9.27 0.52
C LYS A 41 7.06 -8.95 -0.84
N THR A 42 7.52 -7.72 -1.05
CA THR A 42 8.13 -7.23 -2.29
C THR A 42 9.65 -7.24 -2.25
N LYS A 43 10.26 -7.85 -1.24
CA LYS A 43 11.72 -8.08 -1.16
C LYS A 43 12.26 -8.83 -2.37
N ALA A 44 11.46 -9.68 -2.99
CA ALA A 44 11.82 -10.36 -4.24
C ALA A 44 11.69 -9.46 -5.49
N PHE A 45 10.95 -8.36 -5.38
CA PHE A 45 10.65 -7.41 -6.45
C PHE A 45 11.37 -6.06 -6.23
N VAL A 46 12.54 -6.11 -5.57
CA VAL A 46 13.37 -4.92 -5.30
C VAL A 46 13.70 -4.21 -6.62
N GLY A 47 13.27 -2.96 -6.76
CA GLY A 47 13.54 -2.13 -7.94
C GLY A 47 12.45 -2.09 -8.99
N MET A 48 11.29 -2.72 -8.74
CA MET A 48 10.11 -2.62 -9.62
C MET A 48 8.98 -1.84 -8.95
N LYS A 49 8.14 -1.15 -9.73
CA LYS A 49 6.94 -0.49 -9.19
C LYS A 49 5.83 -1.52 -8.99
N VAL A 50 5.36 -1.64 -7.76
CA VAL A 50 4.32 -2.57 -7.35
C VAL A 50 3.05 -1.77 -7.07
N PRO A 51 1.94 -2.07 -7.77
CA PRO A 51 0.65 -1.46 -7.45
C PRO A 51 0.08 -2.12 -6.17
N VAL A 52 -0.44 -1.30 -5.27
CA VAL A 52 -1.08 -1.75 -4.04
C VAL A 52 -2.50 -1.21 -4.00
N LYS A 53 -3.45 -2.11 -3.78
CA LYS A 53 -4.85 -1.80 -3.52
C LYS A 53 -5.11 -1.82 -2.02
N LEU A 54 -5.73 -0.77 -1.52
CA LEU A 54 -6.28 -0.71 -0.18
C LEU A 54 -7.78 -0.56 -0.26
N GLU A 55 -8.49 -1.55 0.26
CA GLU A 55 -9.94 -1.48 0.46
C GLU A 55 -10.19 -1.15 1.92
N ILE A 56 -10.88 -0.04 2.18
CA ILE A 56 -11.05 0.51 3.52
C ILE A 56 -12.53 0.62 3.82
N ASP A 57 -12.93 -0.02 4.92
CA ASP A 57 -14.32 0.02 5.36
C ASP A 57 -14.50 1.13 6.42
N PRO A 58 -15.15 2.25 6.07
CA PRO A 58 -15.33 3.36 7.00
C PRO A 58 -16.21 3.01 8.21
N LYS A 59 -16.92 1.87 8.15
CA LYS A 59 -17.79 1.38 9.24
C LYS A 59 -17.04 0.55 10.28
N THR A 60 -16.15 -0.34 9.84
CA THR A 60 -15.41 -1.24 10.75
C THR A 60 -13.98 -0.79 11.01
N LYS A 61 -13.51 0.25 10.30
CA LYS A 61 -12.11 0.66 10.25
C LYS A 61 -11.17 -0.47 9.81
N GLU A 62 -11.73 -1.51 9.19
CA GLU A 62 -10.92 -2.55 8.56
C GLU A 62 -10.33 -2.00 7.27
N TYR A 63 -9.12 -2.46 6.99
CA TYR A 63 -8.42 -2.20 5.77
C TYR A 63 -7.86 -3.50 5.23
N GLN A 64 -7.97 -3.69 3.93
CA GLN A 64 -7.50 -4.86 3.23
C GLN A 64 -6.46 -4.43 2.21
N ILE A 65 -5.24 -4.95 2.36
CA ILE A 65 -4.10 -4.60 1.51
C ILE A 65 -3.88 -5.74 0.52
N THR A 66 -4.10 -5.43 -0.75
CA THR A 66 -3.86 -6.34 -1.87
C THR A 66 -2.66 -5.83 -2.65
N ILE A 67 -1.55 -6.57 -2.58
CA ILE A 67 -0.35 -6.27 -3.37
C ILE A 67 -0.57 -6.88 -4.75
N GLY A 68 -0.65 -6.04 -5.78
CA GLY A 68 -0.70 -6.49 -7.16
C GLY A 68 0.70 -6.90 -7.61
N THR A 69 0.80 -8.00 -8.36
CA THR A 69 2.06 -8.41 -8.98
C THR A 69 2.46 -7.35 -10.02
N PRO A 70 3.70 -6.85 -10.04
CA PRO A 70 4.14 -5.93 -11.09
C PRO A 70 3.99 -6.63 -12.46
N PRO A 71 3.24 -6.04 -13.42
CA PRO A 71 3.25 -6.55 -14.78
C PRO A 71 4.66 -6.31 -15.34
N ALA A 72 5.29 -7.39 -15.80
CA ALA A 72 6.63 -7.40 -16.38
C ALA A 72 6.77 -6.45 -17.58
#